data_AF-A0A382IGU8-F1
#
_entry.id   AF-A0A382IGU8-F1
#
_cell.length_a   1.000
_cell.length_b   1.000
_cell.length_c   1.000
_cell.angle_alpha   90.00
_cell.angle_beta   90.00
_cell.angle_gamma   90.00
#
_symmetry.space_group_name_H-M   'P 1'
#
loop_
_entity.id
_entity.type
_entity.pdbx_description
1 polymer ?
#
loop_
_entity_poly.entity_id
_entity_poly.type
_entity_poly.pdbx_seq_one_letter_code
_entity_poly.pdbx_strand_id
1 'polypeptide(L)'
;GDLQSKRKTISILHDEKNTKKVFDIFSKRYKERLGGYTRIIKLGNRFGDNAPTAIIELVDRDEEAKGKDSGPVIEKKSAEEEQN
;
A
#
# COMPACT_ATOMS: atom_id res chain seq x y z
N GLY A 1 16.15 -3.84 14.07
CA GLY A 1 16.46 -2.44 13.77
C GLY A 1 16.97 -1.76 15.03
N ASP A 2 18.09 -1.09 14.94
CA ASP A 2 18.71 -0.33 16.02
C ASP A 2 18.03 1.03 16.25
N LEU A 3 18.42 1.75 17.31
CA LEU A 3 17.82 3.04 17.66
C LEU A 3 18.09 4.11 16.60
N GLN A 4 19.27 4.10 15.99
CA GLN A 4 19.64 5.06 14.95
C GLN A 4 18.77 4.86 13.69
N SER A 5 18.57 3.62 13.24
CA SER A 5 17.67 3.36 12.11
C SER A 5 16.23 3.77 12.41
N LYS A 6 15.74 3.53 13.64
CA LYS A 6 14.40 3.97 14.05
C LYS A 6 14.27 5.49 13.96
N ARG A 7 15.24 6.25 14.46
CA ARG A 7 15.24 7.73 14.38
C ARG A 7 15.26 8.21 12.93
N LYS A 8 16.07 7.58 12.07
CA LYS A 8 16.12 7.89 10.63
C LYS A 8 14.81 7.58 9.92
N THR A 9 14.15 6.48 10.26
CA THR A 9 12.85 6.13 9.68
C THR A 9 11.78 7.15 10.09
N ILE A 10 11.75 7.55 11.37
CA ILE A 10 10.82 8.58 11.86
C ILE A 10 11.05 9.91 11.14
N SER A 11 12.30 10.31 10.90
CA SER A 11 12.59 11.56 10.17
C SER A 11 12.20 11.52 8.69
N ILE A 12 11.98 10.34 8.10
CA ILE A 12 11.52 10.20 6.71
C ILE A 12 9.99 10.15 6.68
N LEU A 13 9.40 9.29 7.50
CA LEU A 13 7.96 9.04 7.49
C LEU A 13 7.16 10.11 8.22
N HIS A 14 7.78 10.81 9.18
CA HIS A 14 7.13 11.77 10.08
C HIS A 14 5.90 11.18 10.81
N ASP A 15 5.86 9.86 10.97
CA ASP A 15 4.73 9.13 11.54
C ASP A 15 5.23 7.95 12.38
N GLU A 16 4.90 7.95 13.66
CA GLU A 16 5.29 6.92 14.61
C GLU A 16 4.56 5.59 14.38
N LYS A 17 3.27 5.61 14.05
CA LYS A 17 2.46 4.40 13.80
C LYS A 17 3.02 3.65 12.60
N ASN A 18 3.29 4.36 11.51
CA ASN A 18 3.87 3.75 10.32
C ASN A 18 5.32 3.29 10.53
N THR A 19 6.12 4.06 11.28
CA THR A 19 7.47 3.63 11.68
C THR A 19 7.42 2.30 12.46
N LYS A 20 6.52 2.18 13.44
CA LYS A 20 6.33 0.94 14.19
C LYS A 20 5.97 -0.23 13.28
N LYS A 21 5.08 -0.01 12.31
CA LYS A 21 4.67 -1.02 11.30
C LYS A 21 5.86 -1.55 10.48
N VAL A 22 6.80 -0.67 10.11
CA VAL A 22 8.03 -1.06 9.38
C VAL A 22 8.85 -2.07 10.19
N PHE A 23 9.07 -1.80 11.48
CA PHE A 23 9.93 -2.66 12.30
C PHE A 23 9.21 -3.89 12.87
N ASP A 24 7.92 -3.81 13.18
CA ASP A 24 7.20 -4.91 13.82
C ASP A 24 6.65 -5.93 12.81
N ILE A 25 6.20 -5.44 11.64
CA ILE A 25 5.52 -6.26 10.62
C ILE A 25 6.42 -6.48 9.41
N PHE A 26 6.89 -5.41 8.76
CA PHE A 26 7.61 -5.54 7.48
C PHE A 26 9.00 -6.16 7.66
N SER A 27 9.69 -5.88 8.76
CA SER A 27 11.00 -6.49 9.03
C SER A 27 10.93 -8.02 9.14
N LYS A 28 9.84 -8.55 9.73
CA LYS A 28 9.61 -9.98 9.85
C LYS A 28 9.19 -10.57 8.50
N ARG A 29 8.27 -9.90 7.81
CA ARG A 29 7.77 -10.32 6.48
C ARG A 29 8.89 -10.46 5.45
N TYR A 30 9.84 -9.53 5.43
CA TYR A 30 10.89 -9.49 4.42
C TYR A 30 12.25 -9.98 4.90
N LYS A 31 12.31 -10.72 6.01
CA LYS A 31 13.58 -11.16 6.61
C LYS A 31 14.47 -11.94 5.64
N GLU A 32 13.88 -12.76 4.77
CA GLU A 32 14.60 -13.62 3.82
C GLU A 32 14.73 -12.99 2.42
N ARG A 33 14.07 -11.86 2.16
CA ARG A 33 14.01 -11.23 0.84
C ARG A 33 15.16 -10.24 0.65
N LEU A 34 16.02 -10.50 -0.33
CA LEU A 34 17.15 -9.64 -0.69
C LEU A 34 16.76 -8.60 -1.76
N GLY A 35 15.90 -7.65 -1.39
CA GLY A 35 15.45 -6.57 -2.29
C GLY A 35 14.16 -6.86 -3.06
N GLY A 36 13.69 -5.87 -3.83
CA GLY A 36 12.42 -5.96 -4.57
C GLY A 36 11.18 -6.04 -3.66
N TYR A 37 11.04 -5.10 -2.73
CA TYR A 37 9.94 -5.09 -1.75
C TYR A 37 8.61 -4.55 -2.29
N THR A 38 8.64 -3.94 -3.48
CA THR A 38 7.47 -3.35 -4.15
C THR A 38 7.25 -3.96 -5.53
N ARG A 39 5.99 -3.98 -5.96
CA ARG A 39 5.57 -4.33 -7.32
C ARG A 39 4.76 -3.16 -7.89
N ILE A 40 5.01 -2.85 -9.15
CA ILE A 40 4.28 -1.82 -9.91
C ILE A 40 3.52 -2.49 -11.04
N ILE A 41 2.20 -2.29 -11.10
CA ILE A 41 1.31 -2.80 -12.14
C ILE A 41 0.72 -1.61 -12.89
N LYS A 42 1.04 -1.47 -14.18
CA LYS A 42 0.53 -0.38 -15.02
C LYS A 42 -0.95 -0.63 -15.34
N LEU A 43 -1.79 0.40 -15.21
CA LEU A 43 -3.25 0.32 -15.43
C LEU A 43 -3.73 1.09 -16.67
N GLY A 44 -2.83 1.73 -17.41
CA GLY A 44 -3.18 2.64 -18.50
C GLY A 44 -3.40 4.06 -18.00
N ASN A 45 -4.11 4.87 -18.77
CA ASN A 45 -4.22 6.31 -18.51
C ASN A 45 -5.50 6.66 -17.74
N ARG A 46 -5.40 7.62 -16.84
CA ARG A 46 -6.53 8.15 -16.07
C ARG A 46 -7.48 8.91 -17.00
N PHE A 47 -8.77 8.67 -16.80
CA PHE A 47 -9.82 9.37 -17.54
C PHE A 47 -9.84 10.86 -17.17
N GLY A 48 -9.95 11.73 -18.17
CA GLY A 48 -10.04 13.19 -18.02
C GLY A 48 -8.74 13.95 -18.30
N ASP A 49 -7.61 13.47 -17.78
CA ASP A 49 -6.30 14.11 -17.97
C ASP A 49 -5.28 13.25 -18.72
N ASN A 50 -5.67 12.03 -19.11
CA ASN A 50 -4.83 11.06 -19.81
C ASN A 50 -3.50 10.75 -19.08
N ALA A 51 -3.43 10.97 -17.77
CA ALA A 51 -2.22 10.74 -16.99
C ALA A 51 -1.92 9.24 -16.85
N PRO A 52 -0.71 8.74 -17.14
CA PRO A 52 -0.36 7.34 -16.92
C PRO A 52 -0.50 6.93 -15.45
N THR A 53 -1.23 5.84 -15.19
CA THR A 53 -1.48 5.32 -13.84
C THR A 53 -0.90 3.94 -13.64
N ALA A 54 -0.62 3.63 -12.38
CA ALA A 54 -0.20 2.32 -11.93
C ALA A 54 -0.65 2.06 -10.49
N ILE A 55 -0.85 0.80 -10.15
CA ILE A 55 -0.93 0.34 -8.77
C ILE A 55 0.49 0.04 -8.29
N ILE A 56 0.85 0.59 -7.12
CA ILE A 56 2.01 0.16 -6.36
C ILE A 56 1.54 -0.69 -5.18
N GLU A 57 2.18 -1.85 -5.00
CA GLU A 57 1.90 -2.73 -3.87
C GLU A 57 3.17 -3.24 -3.22
N LEU A 58 3.05 -3.62 -1.95
CA LEU A 58 4.08 -4.36 -1.22
C LEU A 58 4.02 -5.84 -1.61
N VAL A 59 5.17 -6.45 -1.86
CA VAL A 59 5.29 -7.87 -2.25
C VAL A 59 5.01 -8.77 -1.03
N ASP A 60 4.62 -10.03 -1.24
CA ASP A 60 4.33 -11.01 -0.18
C ASP A 60 3.32 -10.49 0.88
N ARG A 61 2.41 -9.60 0.45
CA ARG A 61 1.35 -9.08 1.30
C ARG A 61 0.28 -10.14 1.50
N ASP A 62 -0.31 -10.14 2.68
CA ASP A 62 -1.51 -10.91 2.97
C ASP A 62 -2.68 -10.38 2.11
N GLU A 63 -3.27 -11.24 1.27
CA GLU A 63 -4.39 -10.89 0.41
C GLU A 63 -5.67 -10.61 1.22
N GLU A 64 -5.83 -11.28 2.36
CA GLU A 64 -6.98 -11.10 3.26
C GLU A 64 -6.93 -9.77 4.01
N ALA A 65 -5.79 -9.08 4.02
CA ALA A 65 -5.64 -7.76 4.63
C ALA A 65 -6.20 -6.64 3.75
N LYS A 66 -6.58 -6.93 2.50
CA LYS A 66 -7.13 -5.93 1.56
C LYS A 66 -8.47 -5.40 2.07
N GLY A 67 -8.58 -4.07 2.22
CA GLY A 67 -9.83 -3.40 2.62
C GLY A 67 -10.08 -3.28 4.13
N LYS A 68 -9.34 -4.01 4.99
CA LYS A 68 -9.57 -4.00 6.45
C LYS A 68 -9.15 -2.70 7.16
N ASP A 69 -8.16 -2.00 6.61
CA ASP A 69 -7.57 -0.77 7.18
C ASP A 69 -7.65 0.41 6.18
N SER A 70 -8.53 0.29 5.17
CA SER A 70 -8.60 1.20 4.01
C SER A 70 -9.64 2.31 4.17
N GLY A 71 -9.66 2.98 5.33
CA GLY A 71 -10.57 4.12 5.56
C GLY A 71 -12.06 3.78 5.37
N PRO A 72 -12.95 4.78 5.27
CA PRO A 72 -14.36 4.54 4.99
C PRO A 72 -14.54 3.87 3.63
N VAL A 73 -15.24 2.74 3.62
CA VAL A 73 -15.62 2.05 2.38
C VAL A 73 -16.60 2.95 1.65
N ILE A 74 -16.19 3.50 0.51
CA ILE A 74 -17.11 4.18 -0.40
C ILE A 74 -17.91 3.07 -1.08
N GLU A 75 -19.13 2.83 -0.62
CA GLU A 75 -20.07 1.95 -1.30
C GLU A 75 -20.31 2.51 -2.70
N LYS A 76 -19.86 1.78 -3.72
CA LYS A 76 -20.35 2.02 -5.09
C LYS A 76 -21.82 1.64 -5.09
N LYS A 77 -22.72 2.63 -5.17
CA LYS A 77 -24.07 2.39 -5.69
C LYS A 77 -23.89 1.72 -7.06
N SER A 78 -24.26 0.45 -7.15
CA SER A 78 -24.44 -0.22 -8.43
C SER A 78 -25.40 0.63 -9.24
N ALA A 79 -24.95 1.11 -10.41
CA ALA A 79 -25.85 1.69 -11.38
C ALA A 79 -26.87 0.60 -11.74
N GLU A 80 -28.12 0.81 -11.36
CA GLU A 80 -29.24 -0.04 -11.69
C GLU A 80 -29.34 -0.16 -13.23
N GLU A 81 -29.22 -1.40 -13.67
CA GLU A 81 -29.78 -2.03 -14.86
C GLU A 81 -30.41 -1.10 -15.93
N GLU A 82 -29.72 -0.98 -17.07
CA GLU A 82 -30.38 -0.70 -18.36
C GLU A 82 -31.31 -1.88 -18.71
N GLN A 83 -32.59 -1.80 -18.33
CA GLN A 83 -33.69 -2.53 -18.96
C GLN A 83 -35.00 -1.71 -18.93
N ASN A 84 -35.24 -0.94 -19.98
CA ASN A 84 -36.47 -0.87 -20.80
C ASN A 84 -36.55 0.43 -21.60
#